data_AF-A0AAU6P2L0-F1
#
_entry.id   AF-A0AAU6P2L0-F1
#
_cell.length_a   1.000
_cell.length_b   1.000
_cell.length_c   1.000
_cell.angle_alpha   90.00
_cell.angle_beta   90.00
_cell.angle_gamma   90.00
#
_symmetry.space_group_name_H-M   'P 1'
#
loop_
_entity.id
_entity.type
_entity.pdbx_description
1 polymer ?
#
loop_
_entity_poly.entity_id
_entity_poly.type
_entity_poly.pdbx_seq_one_letter_code
_entity_poly.pdbx_strand_id
1 'polypeptide(L)'
;MCGIVCAFDLKQKTEDLRPQILEMSKKIRHRGPDWSGVFDNDKAIMAHERLAIVDPTSGKQPLFSEDKKLVLAANGEIYNHRALRAQFEGKYKFQTKSDCEVILALYKEKGVDFVDELNGIFGFAIYDVDNDEYFVARDHMGIIPLYMGWDENGTFYVASELKALEGYCTKIELFPPGHYLSSKDGQLVQWYERDWQDYEAVKDNETSILELQQALEDAVHRQLMSDVPYGVLLSGGLDSSVTSAIAKKYSQMRVEADDKTQAWWPQLHSFSVGLEGSPDLAAAQKVADHIGTVHHEIKFTIQEGLDAIKDVIYQLETYDITTIRASTPMYLMARVIKSMGIKMVLSGEGADELFGGYLYFHKAPNAKEFHEETVRKLSKLHQYDCLRANKSLAAWGIEGRVPFLDKEFMDVAMRINPQDKMITPERMEKWVIRKAFENYLPESVAWRQKEQFSDGVGYSWIDTLKEVVNEAVTDEQLANAKYKFTIQTPTSKEEFYYRSIFAEHFPSDAAALSVPQEPSVACSTKIALEWDEAFKSMNEPSGRAVAKVHTDAY
;
A
#
# COMPACT_ATOMS: atom_id res chain seq x y z
N MET A 1 -4.09 -10.09 1.39
CA MET A 1 -5.22 -9.56 0.59
C MET A 1 -5.48 -10.45 -0.62
N CYS A 2 -6.63 -10.37 -1.28
CA CYS A 2 -6.95 -11.20 -2.45
C CYS A 2 -6.10 -10.86 -3.71
N GLY A 3 -6.27 -11.64 -4.77
CA GLY A 3 -5.75 -11.37 -6.11
C GLY A 3 -6.84 -11.54 -7.17
N ILE A 4 -6.85 -10.65 -8.18
CA ILE A 4 -7.77 -10.74 -9.33
C ILE A 4 -6.99 -10.81 -10.64
N VAL A 5 -7.50 -11.57 -11.60
CA VAL A 5 -7.10 -11.56 -13.01
C VAL A 5 -8.36 -11.65 -13.86
N CYS A 6 -8.66 -10.59 -14.60
CA CYS A 6 -9.83 -10.51 -15.47
C CYS A 6 -9.40 -10.25 -16.91
N ALA A 7 -10.11 -10.84 -17.85
CA ALA A 7 -9.99 -10.61 -19.28
C ALA A 7 -11.35 -10.23 -19.86
N PHE A 8 -11.35 -9.18 -20.68
CA PHE A 8 -12.50 -8.60 -21.35
C PHE A 8 -12.17 -8.38 -22.82
N ASP A 9 -13.17 -8.02 -23.63
CA ASP A 9 -13.01 -7.80 -25.07
C ASP A 9 -12.36 -8.99 -25.79
N LEU A 10 -12.68 -10.21 -25.37
CA LEU A 10 -11.99 -11.44 -25.81
C LEU A 10 -11.91 -11.51 -27.33
N LYS A 11 -10.69 -11.72 -27.84
CA LYS A 11 -10.39 -11.86 -29.28
C LYS A 11 -10.19 -13.30 -29.71
N GLN A 12 -10.25 -14.21 -28.75
CA GLN A 12 -10.10 -15.64 -28.90
C GLN A 12 -11.24 -16.33 -28.15
N LYS A 13 -11.45 -17.63 -28.43
CA LYS A 13 -12.48 -18.39 -27.74
C LYS A 13 -12.15 -18.54 -26.27
N THR A 14 -13.18 -18.50 -25.43
CA THR A 14 -13.07 -18.70 -23.98
C THR A 14 -12.43 -20.04 -23.63
N GLU A 15 -12.69 -21.09 -24.41
CA GLU A 15 -12.08 -22.42 -24.23
C GLU A 15 -10.54 -22.39 -24.33
N ASP A 16 -9.99 -21.49 -25.16
CA ASP A 16 -8.55 -21.32 -25.35
C ASP A 16 -7.95 -20.38 -24.30
N LEU A 17 -8.65 -19.30 -23.94
CA LEU A 17 -8.16 -18.30 -22.99
C LEU A 17 -8.32 -18.72 -21.53
N ARG A 18 -9.34 -19.50 -21.17
CA ARG A 18 -9.62 -19.87 -19.79
C ARG A 18 -8.45 -20.62 -19.12
N PRO A 19 -7.82 -21.63 -19.74
CA PRO A 19 -6.61 -22.25 -19.17
C PRO A 19 -5.47 -21.24 -18.93
N GLN A 20 -5.28 -20.29 -19.85
CA GLN A 20 -4.28 -19.22 -19.71
C GLN A 20 -4.59 -18.33 -18.50
N ILE A 21 -5.83 -17.86 -18.34
CA ILE A 21 -6.24 -17.02 -17.20
C ILE A 21 -6.03 -17.75 -15.87
N LEU A 22 -6.29 -19.07 -15.82
CA LEU A 22 -6.03 -19.87 -14.61
C LEU A 22 -4.54 -19.94 -14.26
N GLU A 23 -3.64 -20.05 -15.24
CA GLU A 23 -2.19 -19.99 -14.99
C GLU A 23 -1.73 -18.57 -14.61
N MET A 24 -2.31 -17.52 -15.21
CA MET A 24 -2.07 -16.13 -14.80
C MET A 24 -2.50 -15.89 -13.35
N SER A 25 -3.69 -16.37 -12.98
CA SER A 25 -4.25 -16.26 -11.62
C SER A 25 -3.42 -17.04 -10.60
N LYS A 26 -2.93 -18.22 -10.96
CA LYS A 26 -2.05 -19.02 -10.10
C LYS A 26 -0.73 -18.32 -9.74
N LYS A 27 -0.19 -17.48 -10.63
CA LYS A 27 1.03 -16.68 -10.33
C LYS A 27 0.82 -15.68 -9.18
N ILE A 28 -0.42 -15.35 -8.84
CA ILE A 28 -0.76 -14.39 -7.77
C ILE A 28 -1.48 -15.05 -6.58
N ARG A 29 -1.45 -16.38 -6.50
CA ARG A 29 -2.12 -17.14 -5.43
C ARG A 29 -1.56 -16.88 -4.02
N HIS A 30 -0.31 -16.45 -3.90
CA HIS A 30 0.28 -16.08 -2.61
C HIS A 30 -0.55 -15.02 -1.89
N ARG A 31 -1.20 -14.13 -2.64
CA ARG A 31 -2.11 -13.11 -2.11
C ARG A 31 -3.31 -13.77 -1.42
N GLY A 32 -4.00 -14.66 -2.15
CA GLY A 32 -5.23 -15.32 -1.73
C GLY A 32 -5.13 -16.84 -1.64
N PRO A 33 -4.50 -17.38 -0.58
CA PRO A 33 -4.22 -18.81 -0.46
C PRO A 33 -5.43 -19.66 -0.01
N ASP A 34 -6.54 -19.06 0.41
CA ASP A 34 -7.63 -19.79 1.07
C ASP A 34 -8.59 -20.46 0.07
N TRP A 35 -8.82 -19.85 -1.10
CA TRP A 35 -9.74 -20.38 -2.11
C TRP A 35 -9.51 -19.73 -3.48
N SER A 36 -9.89 -20.42 -4.56
CA SER A 36 -9.89 -19.86 -5.91
C SER A 36 -11.29 -19.91 -6.51
N GLY A 37 -11.64 -18.92 -7.34
CA GLY A 37 -12.90 -18.91 -8.09
C GLY A 37 -12.71 -18.32 -9.47
N VAL A 38 -13.60 -18.69 -10.39
CA VAL A 38 -13.59 -18.21 -11.77
C VAL A 38 -15.01 -18.10 -12.30
N PHE A 39 -15.26 -17.02 -13.02
CA PHE A 39 -16.40 -16.84 -13.92
C PHE A 39 -15.88 -16.79 -15.35
N ASP A 40 -16.61 -17.40 -16.27
CA ASP A 40 -16.33 -17.29 -17.70
C ASP A 40 -17.62 -17.38 -18.52
N ASN A 41 -17.66 -16.64 -19.62
CA ASN A 41 -18.62 -16.77 -20.71
C ASN A 41 -17.91 -16.44 -22.04
N ASP A 42 -18.66 -16.29 -23.14
CA ASP A 42 -18.08 -16.00 -24.47
C ASP A 42 -17.39 -14.62 -24.60
N LYS A 43 -17.45 -13.78 -23.55
CA LYS A 43 -17.12 -12.34 -23.60
C LYS A 43 -16.18 -11.86 -22.51
N ALA A 44 -16.13 -12.55 -21.39
CA ALA A 44 -15.30 -12.20 -20.24
C ALA A 44 -14.88 -13.45 -19.46
N ILE A 45 -13.71 -13.37 -18.84
CA ILE A 45 -13.19 -14.35 -17.88
C ILE A 45 -12.69 -13.60 -16.66
N MET A 46 -13.14 -13.96 -15.46
CA MET A 46 -12.77 -13.30 -14.21
C MET A 46 -12.34 -14.33 -13.19
N ALA A 47 -11.04 -14.39 -12.89
CA ALA A 47 -10.46 -15.26 -11.87
C ALA A 47 -10.13 -14.48 -10.60
N HIS A 48 -10.30 -15.14 -9.45
CA HIS A 48 -10.06 -14.60 -8.12
C HIS A 48 -9.33 -15.62 -7.24
N GLU A 49 -8.31 -15.15 -6.52
CA GLU A 49 -7.62 -15.88 -5.47
C GLU A 49 -7.93 -15.17 -4.13
N ARG A 50 -8.54 -15.90 -3.19
CA ARG A 50 -9.16 -15.33 -1.99
C ARG A 50 -8.28 -15.48 -0.75
N LEU A 51 -8.07 -14.37 -0.05
CA LEU A 51 -7.75 -14.36 1.38
C LEU A 51 -9.04 -14.03 2.13
N ALA A 52 -9.56 -14.97 2.91
CA ALA A 52 -10.80 -14.79 3.64
C ALA A 52 -10.55 -13.99 4.94
N ILE A 53 -10.96 -12.72 4.95
CA ILE A 53 -10.90 -11.82 6.11
C ILE A 53 -12.29 -11.59 6.70
N VAL A 54 -13.24 -11.08 5.91
CA VAL A 54 -14.66 -10.90 6.28
C VAL A 54 -15.52 -11.99 5.63
N ASP A 55 -16.49 -12.51 6.39
CA ASP A 55 -17.38 -13.59 5.99
C ASP A 55 -16.66 -14.80 5.34
N PRO A 56 -15.84 -15.55 6.11
CA PRO A 56 -15.10 -16.68 5.56
C PRO A 56 -16.00 -17.74 4.91
N THR A 57 -17.25 -17.87 5.38
CA THR A 57 -18.19 -18.91 4.95
C THR A 57 -18.87 -18.67 3.61
N SER A 58 -19.29 -17.43 3.31
CA SER A 58 -20.06 -17.13 2.09
C SER A 58 -19.39 -16.15 1.11
N GLY A 59 -18.32 -15.45 1.49
CA GLY A 59 -17.69 -14.44 0.63
C GLY A 59 -16.82 -14.96 -0.53
N LYS A 60 -17.09 -16.16 -1.06
CA LYS A 60 -16.35 -16.69 -2.22
C LYS A 60 -16.56 -15.76 -3.43
N GLN A 61 -15.49 -15.50 -4.17
CA GLN A 61 -15.52 -14.63 -5.34
C GLN A 61 -15.14 -15.39 -6.63
N PRO A 62 -15.59 -14.97 -7.83
CA PRO A 62 -16.40 -13.78 -8.11
C PRO A 62 -17.77 -13.76 -7.40
N LEU A 63 -18.18 -12.58 -6.94
CA LEU A 63 -19.50 -12.33 -6.34
C LEU A 63 -20.53 -12.12 -7.44
N PHE A 64 -21.77 -12.52 -7.19
CA PHE A 64 -22.86 -12.43 -8.15
C PHE A 64 -24.05 -11.70 -7.53
N SER A 65 -24.75 -10.89 -8.34
CA SER A 65 -26.11 -10.47 -8.01
C SER A 65 -27.05 -11.67 -7.94
N GLU A 66 -28.23 -11.52 -7.32
CA GLU A 66 -29.23 -12.61 -7.20
C GLU A 66 -29.59 -13.25 -8.56
N ASP A 67 -29.75 -12.41 -9.58
CA ASP A 67 -30.05 -12.79 -10.97
C ASP A 67 -28.82 -13.28 -11.76
N LYS A 68 -27.63 -13.22 -11.14
CA LYS A 68 -26.30 -13.54 -11.71
C LYS A 68 -25.95 -12.72 -12.95
N LYS A 69 -26.55 -11.54 -13.12
CA LYS A 69 -26.31 -10.63 -14.24
C LYS A 69 -25.13 -9.69 -14.02
N LEU A 70 -24.82 -9.41 -12.76
CA LEU A 70 -23.61 -8.69 -12.39
C LEU A 70 -22.63 -9.64 -11.72
N VAL A 71 -21.37 -9.59 -12.16
CA VAL A 71 -20.26 -10.39 -11.65
C VAL A 71 -19.18 -9.44 -11.13
N LEU A 72 -18.69 -9.65 -9.92
CA LEU A 72 -17.67 -8.81 -9.29
C LEU A 72 -16.47 -9.65 -8.85
N ALA A 73 -15.27 -9.23 -9.25
CA ALA A 73 -14.02 -9.69 -8.65
C ALA A 73 -13.36 -8.50 -7.94
N ALA A 74 -13.21 -8.58 -6.63
CA ALA A 74 -12.68 -7.52 -5.80
C ALA A 74 -11.49 -8.00 -4.96
N ASN A 75 -10.46 -7.19 -4.93
CA ASN A 75 -9.38 -7.26 -3.95
C ASN A 75 -9.43 -5.98 -3.11
N GLY A 76 -9.89 -6.06 -1.86
CA GLY A 76 -10.08 -4.89 -1.02
C GLY A 76 -10.98 -5.13 0.18
N GLU A 77 -11.21 -4.05 0.91
CA GLU A 77 -12.04 -3.95 2.11
C GLU A 77 -12.86 -2.66 2.04
N ILE A 78 -14.19 -2.76 2.16
CA ILE A 78 -15.12 -1.62 2.18
C ILE A 78 -15.58 -1.37 3.62
N TYR A 79 -14.87 -0.51 4.34
CA TYR A 79 -15.06 -0.28 5.77
C TYR A 79 -16.45 0.28 6.12
N ASN A 80 -17.08 1.05 5.22
CA ASN A 80 -18.43 1.58 5.43
C ASN A 80 -19.56 0.66 4.89
N HIS A 81 -19.27 -0.60 4.55
CA HIS A 81 -20.25 -1.49 3.91
C HIS A 81 -21.54 -1.68 4.73
N ARG A 82 -21.49 -1.68 6.07
CA ARG A 82 -22.69 -1.84 6.92
C ARG A 82 -23.66 -0.67 6.74
N ALA A 83 -23.14 0.56 6.68
CA ALA A 83 -23.95 1.76 6.43
C ALA A 83 -24.51 1.76 5.00
N LEU A 84 -23.71 1.35 4.01
CA LEU A 84 -24.16 1.21 2.62
C LEU A 84 -25.26 0.15 2.49
N ARG A 85 -25.10 -1.03 3.10
CA ARG A 85 -26.10 -2.11 3.09
C ARG A 85 -27.46 -1.65 3.59
N ALA A 86 -27.50 -0.81 4.64
CA ALA A 86 -28.74 -0.28 5.19
C ALA A 86 -29.53 0.57 4.18
N GLN A 87 -28.86 1.24 3.24
CA GLN A 87 -29.51 2.06 2.20
C GLN A 87 -30.28 1.22 1.16
N PHE A 88 -29.95 -0.08 1.06
CA PHE A 88 -30.50 -1.01 0.08
C PHE A 88 -31.51 -2.00 0.66
N GLU A 89 -31.96 -1.80 1.90
CA GLU A 89 -33.00 -2.62 2.50
C GLU A 89 -34.27 -2.62 1.63
N GLY A 90 -34.72 -3.81 1.22
CA GLY A 90 -35.86 -3.97 0.31
C GLY A 90 -35.58 -3.65 -1.17
N LYS A 91 -34.40 -3.14 -1.53
CA LYS A 91 -34.01 -2.81 -2.92
C LYS A 91 -33.02 -3.82 -3.53
N TYR A 92 -32.06 -4.29 -2.74
CA TYR A 92 -31.06 -5.26 -3.17
C TYR A 92 -31.03 -6.43 -2.19
N LYS A 93 -31.16 -7.65 -2.71
CA LYS A 93 -31.06 -8.86 -1.90
C LYS A 93 -29.60 -9.32 -1.88
N PHE A 94 -28.91 -9.01 -0.79
CA PHE A 94 -27.55 -9.49 -0.58
C PHE A 94 -27.51 -11.03 -0.42
N GLN A 95 -26.59 -11.66 -1.14
CA GLN A 95 -26.32 -13.10 -1.17
C GLN A 95 -25.25 -13.51 -0.15
N THR A 96 -24.41 -12.57 0.28
CA THR A 96 -23.29 -12.81 1.19
C THR A 96 -23.23 -11.75 2.30
N LYS A 97 -22.34 -11.96 3.26
CA LYS A 97 -21.95 -10.94 4.26
C LYS A 97 -20.62 -10.27 3.91
N SER A 98 -20.04 -10.59 2.76
CA SER A 98 -18.82 -9.94 2.23
C SER A 98 -19.03 -8.43 2.18
N ASP A 99 -18.09 -7.66 2.71
CA ASP A 99 -18.07 -6.21 2.64
C ASP A 99 -18.12 -5.73 1.17
N CYS A 100 -17.43 -6.43 0.26
CA CYS A 100 -17.34 -6.08 -1.15
C CYS A 100 -18.67 -6.18 -1.93
N GLU A 101 -19.67 -6.93 -1.47
CA GLU A 101 -20.92 -7.11 -2.24
C GLU A 101 -21.72 -5.79 -2.40
N VAL A 102 -21.51 -4.80 -1.53
CA VAL A 102 -22.15 -3.48 -1.66
C VAL A 102 -21.82 -2.78 -2.97
N ILE A 103 -20.68 -3.11 -3.58
CA ILE A 103 -20.28 -2.59 -4.90
C ILE A 103 -21.31 -3.00 -5.97
N LEU A 104 -21.84 -4.24 -5.92
CA LEU A 104 -22.86 -4.70 -6.87
C LEU A 104 -24.18 -3.95 -6.68
N ALA A 105 -24.57 -3.68 -5.43
CA ALA A 105 -25.79 -2.93 -5.13
C ALA A 105 -25.68 -1.47 -5.60
N LEU A 106 -24.54 -0.83 -5.34
CA LEU A 106 -24.24 0.54 -5.75
C LEU A 106 -24.18 0.66 -7.27
N TYR A 107 -23.45 -0.22 -7.96
CA TYR A 107 -23.37 -0.22 -9.42
C TYR A 107 -24.75 -0.40 -10.07
N LYS A 108 -25.58 -1.30 -9.53
CA LYS A 108 -26.95 -1.53 -10.05
C LYS A 108 -27.85 -0.30 -9.95
N GLU A 109 -27.72 0.50 -8.88
CA GLU A 109 -28.56 1.69 -8.66
C GLU A 109 -27.99 2.95 -9.33
N LYS A 110 -26.66 3.10 -9.34
CA LYS A 110 -25.98 4.36 -9.68
C LYS A 110 -25.10 4.29 -10.92
N GLY A 111 -24.93 3.12 -11.53
CA GLY A 111 -24.02 2.93 -12.66
C GLY A 111 -22.57 3.23 -12.24
N VAL A 112 -21.97 4.28 -12.83
CA VAL A 112 -20.57 4.66 -12.57
C VAL A 112 -20.42 5.63 -11.37
N ASP A 113 -21.51 6.29 -10.96
CA ASP A 113 -21.49 7.41 -10.02
C ASP A 113 -21.59 6.97 -8.55
N PHE A 114 -20.74 6.02 -8.12
CA PHE A 114 -20.75 5.50 -6.74
C PHE A 114 -19.38 5.34 -6.09
N VAL A 115 -18.29 5.40 -6.86
CA VAL A 115 -16.97 5.00 -6.34
C VAL A 115 -16.54 5.86 -5.15
N ASP A 116 -16.87 7.16 -5.16
CA ASP A 116 -16.57 8.05 -4.04
C ASP A 116 -17.52 7.90 -2.83
N GLU A 117 -18.50 7.00 -2.87
CA GLU A 117 -19.26 6.61 -1.67
C GLU A 117 -18.58 5.49 -0.88
N LEU A 118 -17.61 4.81 -1.49
CA LEU A 118 -16.84 3.77 -0.83
C LEU A 118 -15.81 4.42 0.11
N ASN A 119 -15.86 4.07 1.39
CA ASN A 119 -14.73 4.24 2.29
C ASN A 119 -14.07 2.87 2.43
N GLY A 120 -12.88 2.72 1.87
CA GLY A 120 -12.22 1.44 1.74
C GLY A 120 -10.93 1.51 0.96
N ILE A 121 -10.28 0.36 0.86
CA ILE A 121 -9.13 0.12 -0.02
C ILE A 121 -9.56 -0.95 -1.01
N PHE A 122 -9.43 -0.72 -2.32
CA PHE A 122 -9.98 -1.64 -3.32
C PHE A 122 -9.30 -1.53 -4.68
N GLY A 123 -9.21 -2.67 -5.36
CA GLY A 123 -9.09 -2.79 -6.80
C GLY A 123 -10.09 -3.85 -7.25
N PHE A 124 -11.02 -3.48 -8.12
CA PHE A 124 -12.09 -4.40 -8.54
C PHE A 124 -12.46 -4.26 -10.01
N ALA A 125 -13.09 -5.32 -10.52
CA ALA A 125 -13.75 -5.32 -11.82
C ALA A 125 -15.17 -5.89 -11.69
N ILE A 126 -16.13 -5.24 -12.35
CA ILE A 126 -17.51 -5.67 -12.54
C ILE A 126 -17.67 -6.05 -14.01
N TYR A 127 -18.41 -7.13 -14.27
CA TYR A 127 -18.94 -7.46 -15.59
C TYR A 127 -20.47 -7.52 -15.55
N ASP A 128 -21.11 -6.74 -16.42
CA ASP A 128 -22.54 -6.73 -16.67
C ASP A 128 -22.83 -7.63 -17.89
N VAL A 129 -23.43 -8.78 -17.60
CA VAL A 129 -23.74 -9.81 -18.60
C VAL A 129 -24.83 -9.38 -19.57
N ASP A 130 -25.77 -8.54 -19.13
CA ASP A 130 -26.90 -8.15 -19.99
C ASP A 130 -26.50 -7.08 -21.00
N ASN A 131 -25.60 -6.18 -20.61
CA ASN A 131 -25.13 -5.10 -21.48
C ASN A 131 -23.82 -5.43 -22.23
N ASP A 132 -23.14 -6.53 -21.90
CA ASP A 132 -21.79 -6.86 -22.38
C ASP A 132 -20.80 -5.73 -22.05
N GLU A 133 -20.81 -5.30 -20.80
CA GLU A 133 -20.02 -4.17 -20.32
C GLU A 133 -19.16 -4.55 -19.12
N TYR A 134 -18.02 -3.86 -18.96
CA TYR A 134 -17.17 -3.99 -17.78
C TYR A 134 -16.87 -2.63 -17.15
N PHE A 135 -16.69 -2.64 -15.85
CA PHE A 135 -16.35 -1.48 -15.04
C PHE A 135 -15.22 -1.83 -14.07
N VAL A 136 -14.12 -1.09 -14.13
CA VAL A 136 -12.92 -1.34 -13.32
C VAL A 136 -12.63 -0.10 -12.50
N ALA A 137 -12.32 -0.24 -11.22
CA ALA A 137 -11.97 0.90 -10.39
C ALA A 137 -10.88 0.55 -9.37
N ARG A 138 -10.13 1.57 -8.97
CA ARG A 138 -9.06 1.50 -7.97
C ARG A 138 -9.25 2.61 -6.94
N ASP A 139 -8.92 2.31 -5.68
CA ASP A 139 -9.05 3.22 -4.54
C ASP A 139 -8.26 4.54 -4.71
N HIS A 140 -8.61 5.52 -3.88
CA HIS A 140 -8.19 6.92 -3.98
C HIS A 140 -6.67 7.10 -4.05
N MET A 141 -5.90 6.29 -3.30
CA MET A 141 -4.44 6.39 -3.23
C MET A 141 -3.70 5.20 -3.85
N GLY A 142 -4.43 4.26 -4.46
CA GLY A 142 -3.85 3.06 -5.05
C GLY A 142 -3.17 2.17 -4.01
N ILE A 143 -3.75 2.13 -2.81
CA ILE A 143 -3.32 1.28 -1.69
C ILE A 143 -3.36 -0.18 -2.11
N ILE A 144 -4.38 -0.55 -2.88
CA ILE A 144 -4.44 -1.85 -3.56
C ILE A 144 -3.74 -1.74 -4.92
N PRO A 145 -2.83 -2.66 -5.27
CA PRO A 145 -2.22 -2.68 -6.60
C PRO A 145 -3.22 -3.18 -7.66
N LEU A 146 -3.18 -2.53 -8.81
CA LEU A 146 -3.96 -2.91 -9.99
C LEU A 146 -3.21 -2.48 -11.26
N TYR A 147 -3.13 -3.40 -12.20
CA TYR A 147 -2.48 -3.26 -13.50
C TYR A 147 -3.51 -3.54 -14.59
N MET A 148 -3.28 -2.94 -15.76
CA MET A 148 -4.04 -3.21 -16.97
C MET A 148 -3.08 -3.57 -18.11
N GLY A 149 -3.53 -4.39 -19.05
CA GLY A 149 -2.70 -4.81 -20.16
C GLY A 149 -3.49 -5.26 -21.37
N TRP A 150 -2.80 -5.37 -22.50
CA TRP A 150 -3.36 -5.81 -23.77
C TRP A 150 -2.45 -6.85 -24.40
N ASP A 151 -3.03 -7.95 -24.88
CA ASP A 151 -2.27 -8.94 -25.67
C ASP A 151 -2.12 -8.51 -27.13
N GLU A 152 -1.42 -9.34 -27.92
CA GLU A 152 -1.21 -9.09 -29.36
C GLU A 152 -2.50 -9.10 -30.20
N ASN A 153 -3.56 -9.74 -29.71
CA ASN A 153 -4.85 -9.83 -30.40
C ASN A 153 -5.76 -8.65 -30.05
N GLY A 154 -5.48 -7.96 -28.94
CA GLY A 154 -6.27 -6.85 -28.42
C GLY A 154 -7.29 -7.25 -27.35
N THR A 155 -7.12 -8.41 -26.70
CA THR A 155 -7.86 -8.74 -25.47
C THR A 155 -7.38 -7.82 -24.36
N PHE A 156 -8.32 -7.27 -23.58
CA PHE A 156 -8.03 -6.37 -22.47
C PHE A 156 -7.94 -7.17 -21.16
N TYR A 157 -6.90 -6.92 -20.36
CA TYR A 157 -6.65 -7.60 -19.11
C TYR A 157 -6.55 -6.62 -17.95
N VAL A 158 -6.99 -7.07 -16.78
CA VAL A 158 -6.80 -6.39 -15.50
C VAL A 158 -6.28 -7.39 -14.47
N ALA A 159 -5.23 -7.05 -13.74
CA ALA A 159 -4.69 -7.94 -12.72
C ALA A 159 -4.16 -7.18 -11.49
N SER A 160 -4.15 -7.82 -10.33
CA SER A 160 -3.59 -7.22 -9.10
C SER A 160 -2.07 -6.99 -9.17
N GLU A 161 -1.35 -7.77 -9.98
CA GLU A 161 0.11 -7.77 -10.03
C GLU A 161 0.62 -7.94 -11.47
N LEU A 162 1.71 -7.25 -11.82
CA LEU A 162 2.36 -7.26 -13.13
C LEU A 162 2.72 -8.68 -13.58
N LYS A 163 3.17 -9.53 -12.66
CA LYS A 163 3.62 -10.91 -12.92
C LYS A 163 2.53 -11.79 -13.54
N ALA A 164 1.26 -11.47 -13.31
CA ALA A 164 0.14 -12.15 -13.95
C ALA A 164 0.05 -11.81 -15.44
N LEU A 165 0.42 -10.59 -15.83
CA LEU A 165 0.34 -10.07 -17.21
C LEU A 165 1.62 -10.33 -18.01
N GLU A 166 2.78 -10.37 -17.34
CA GLU A 166 4.08 -10.61 -18.00
C GLU A 166 4.09 -11.92 -18.79
N GLY A 167 4.54 -11.81 -20.05
CA GLY A 167 4.61 -12.91 -21.02
C GLY A 167 3.32 -13.15 -21.81
N TYR A 168 2.22 -12.47 -21.44
CA TYR A 168 0.93 -12.56 -22.15
C TYR A 168 0.54 -11.23 -22.80
N CYS A 169 0.77 -10.11 -22.11
CA CYS A 169 0.47 -8.79 -22.63
C CYS A 169 1.67 -8.18 -23.37
N THR A 170 1.43 -7.53 -24.51
CA THR A 170 2.42 -6.75 -25.26
C THR A 170 2.55 -5.32 -24.73
N LYS A 171 1.50 -4.83 -24.05
CA LYS A 171 1.45 -3.55 -23.35
C LYS A 171 0.94 -3.76 -21.94
N ILE A 172 1.62 -3.19 -20.95
CA ILE A 172 1.23 -3.25 -19.53
C ILE A 172 1.37 -1.85 -18.94
N GLU A 173 0.35 -1.42 -18.20
CA GLU A 173 0.31 -0.12 -17.53
C GLU A 173 -0.25 -0.29 -16.11
N LEU A 174 0.13 0.61 -15.21
CA LEU A 174 -0.54 0.74 -13.93
C LEU A 174 -1.95 1.27 -14.16
N PHE A 175 -2.96 0.65 -13.53
CA PHE A 175 -4.28 1.25 -13.48
C PHE A 175 -4.21 2.41 -12.47
N PRO A 176 -4.51 3.67 -12.85
CA PRO A 176 -4.23 4.82 -12.00
C PRO A 176 -5.07 4.83 -10.70
N PRO A 177 -4.51 5.28 -9.56
CA PRO A 177 -5.26 5.53 -8.33
C PRO A 177 -6.40 6.52 -8.53
N GLY A 178 -7.49 6.38 -7.78
CA GLY A 178 -8.58 7.37 -7.80
C GLY A 178 -9.29 7.48 -9.15
N HIS A 179 -9.18 6.44 -9.99
CA HIS A 179 -9.82 6.36 -11.30
C HIS A 179 -10.75 5.15 -11.42
N TYR A 180 -11.65 5.23 -12.38
CA TYR A 180 -12.38 4.10 -12.92
C TYR A 180 -12.24 4.06 -14.46
N LEU A 181 -12.57 2.91 -15.05
CA LEU A 181 -12.71 2.71 -16.49
C LEU A 181 -14.02 1.98 -16.73
N SER A 182 -14.88 2.59 -17.55
CA SER A 182 -16.14 2.01 -18.02
C SER A 182 -16.00 1.63 -19.50
N SER A 183 -16.37 0.40 -19.88
CA SER A 183 -16.32 -0.03 -21.28
C SER A 183 -17.28 0.73 -22.19
N LYS A 184 -18.32 1.37 -21.63
CA LYS A 184 -19.22 2.27 -22.37
C LYS A 184 -18.47 3.43 -23.02
N ASP A 185 -17.50 3.97 -22.29
CA ASP A 185 -16.84 5.23 -22.63
C ASP A 185 -15.40 4.97 -23.10
N GLY A 186 -14.81 3.86 -22.65
CA GLY A 186 -13.45 3.42 -22.98
C GLY A 186 -12.34 4.30 -22.41
N GLN A 187 -12.66 5.19 -21.47
CA GLN A 187 -11.73 6.18 -20.92
C GLN A 187 -11.54 6.00 -19.41
N LEU A 188 -10.34 6.35 -18.96
CA LEU A 188 -10.03 6.48 -17.54
C LEU A 188 -10.60 7.81 -17.03
N VAL A 189 -11.45 7.73 -16.01
CA VAL A 189 -12.07 8.90 -15.39
C VAL A 189 -11.61 8.99 -13.94
N GLN A 190 -11.02 10.13 -13.58
CA GLN A 190 -10.67 10.42 -12.19
C GLN A 190 -11.95 10.70 -11.40
N TRP A 191 -12.20 9.91 -10.35
CA TRP A 191 -13.33 10.11 -9.44
C TRP A 191 -12.91 10.74 -8.12
N TYR A 192 -11.63 10.64 -7.74
CA TYR A 192 -11.12 11.19 -6.49
C TYR A 192 -10.53 12.59 -6.73
N GLU A 193 -11.30 13.60 -6.37
CA GLU A 193 -10.89 15.00 -6.36
C GLU A 193 -11.27 15.62 -5.01
N ARG A 194 -10.36 16.43 -4.46
CA ARG A 194 -10.53 17.08 -3.15
C ARG A 194 -9.99 18.49 -3.20
N ASP A 195 -10.66 19.39 -2.49
CA ASP A 195 -10.27 20.79 -2.31
C ASP A 195 -8.84 20.95 -1.80
N TRP A 196 -8.42 20.11 -0.85
CA TRP A 196 -7.08 20.17 -0.28
C TRP A 196 -5.95 19.88 -1.27
N GLN A 197 -6.23 19.46 -2.50
CA GLN A 197 -5.21 19.32 -3.54
C GLN A 197 -4.65 20.69 -4.00
N ASP A 198 -5.38 21.77 -3.75
CA ASP A 198 -4.93 23.15 -3.98
C ASP A 198 -4.56 23.82 -2.64
N TYR A 199 -3.35 24.36 -2.54
CA TYR A 199 -2.89 25.10 -1.37
C TYR A 199 -3.81 26.30 -1.05
N GLU A 200 -4.33 26.99 -2.07
CA GLU A 200 -5.15 28.17 -1.86
C GLU A 200 -6.46 27.86 -1.12
N ALA A 201 -6.94 26.61 -1.17
CA ALA A 201 -8.12 26.15 -0.45
C ALA A 201 -7.86 25.84 1.04
N VAL A 202 -6.60 25.72 1.48
CA VAL A 202 -6.25 25.29 2.84
C VAL A 202 -5.35 26.26 3.61
N LYS A 203 -4.76 27.26 2.94
CA LYS A 203 -3.78 28.19 3.53
C LYS A 203 -4.27 28.92 4.79
N ASP A 204 -5.57 29.21 4.87
CA ASP A 204 -6.20 29.99 5.95
C ASP A 204 -7.05 29.10 6.88
N ASN A 205 -7.00 27.78 6.73
CA ASN A 205 -7.78 26.87 7.57
C ASN A 205 -7.30 26.88 9.02
N GLU A 206 -8.16 26.48 9.95
CA GLU A 206 -7.79 26.27 11.35
C GLU A 206 -7.32 24.83 11.58
N THR A 207 -6.47 24.63 12.58
CA THR A 207 -5.99 23.29 12.99
C THR A 207 -6.65 22.90 14.31
N SER A 208 -7.43 21.83 14.29
CA SER A 208 -7.99 21.20 15.49
C SER A 208 -7.26 19.90 15.82
N ILE A 209 -6.45 19.91 16.89
CA ILE A 209 -5.74 18.71 17.37
C ILE A 209 -6.72 17.62 17.81
N LEU A 210 -7.85 18.01 18.41
CA LEU A 210 -8.88 17.08 18.87
C LEU A 210 -9.61 16.42 17.69
N GLU A 211 -9.94 17.18 16.65
CA GLU A 211 -10.56 16.64 15.44
C GLU A 211 -9.62 15.68 14.71
N LEU A 212 -8.33 16.06 14.60
CA LEU A 212 -7.31 15.19 14.03
C LEU A 212 -7.15 13.89 14.82
N GLN A 213 -7.15 13.97 16.15
CA GLN A 213 -7.11 12.82 17.03
C GLN A 213 -8.31 11.90 16.80
N GLN A 214 -9.53 12.46 16.86
CA GLN A 214 -10.77 11.70 16.68
C GLN A 214 -10.83 11.05 15.30
N ALA A 215 -10.47 11.77 14.24
CA ALA A 215 -10.51 11.25 12.88
C ALA A 215 -9.56 10.05 12.67
N LEU A 216 -8.37 10.07 13.28
CA LEU A 216 -7.46 8.91 13.21
C LEU A 216 -7.97 7.76 14.08
N GLU A 217 -8.57 8.05 15.24
CA GLU A 217 -9.22 7.03 16.06
C GLU A 217 -10.34 6.32 15.30
N ASP A 218 -11.20 7.08 14.63
CA ASP A 218 -12.29 6.55 13.82
C ASP A 218 -11.76 5.73 12.63
N ALA A 219 -10.70 6.19 11.97
CA ALA A 219 -10.05 5.45 10.89
C ALA A 219 -9.49 4.10 11.37
N VAL A 220 -8.76 4.07 12.49
CA VAL A 220 -8.24 2.81 13.03
C VAL A 220 -9.39 1.91 13.48
N HIS A 221 -10.40 2.44 14.16
CA HIS A 221 -11.56 1.68 14.63
C HIS A 221 -12.30 1.01 13.46
N ARG A 222 -12.61 1.76 12.40
CA ARG A 222 -13.22 1.20 11.17
C ARG A 222 -12.39 0.07 10.56
N GLN A 223 -11.07 0.22 10.54
CA GLN A 223 -10.16 -0.75 9.94
C GLN A 223 -9.89 -1.98 10.81
N LEU A 224 -10.45 -2.07 12.03
CA LEU A 224 -10.45 -3.30 12.83
C LEU A 224 -11.54 -4.31 12.43
N MET A 225 -12.38 -3.97 11.44
CA MET A 225 -13.36 -4.88 10.82
C MET A 225 -12.69 -6.20 10.37
N SER A 226 -12.96 -7.32 11.03
CA SER A 226 -12.35 -8.60 10.71
C SER A 226 -13.08 -9.79 11.36
N ASP A 227 -13.21 -10.88 10.61
CA ASP A 227 -13.69 -12.18 11.09
C ASP A 227 -12.51 -13.18 11.29
N VAL A 228 -11.26 -12.71 11.32
CA VAL A 228 -10.04 -13.52 11.49
C VAL A 228 -9.01 -12.86 12.44
N PRO A 229 -7.98 -13.58 12.93
CA PRO A 229 -6.93 -12.98 13.75
C PRO A 229 -6.18 -11.88 13.00
N TYR A 230 -5.98 -10.75 13.69
CA TYR A 230 -5.21 -9.61 13.20
C TYR A 230 -4.14 -9.15 14.21
N GLY A 231 -3.22 -8.30 13.75
CA GLY A 231 -2.17 -7.70 14.57
C GLY A 231 -1.82 -6.28 14.14
N VAL A 232 -0.70 -5.76 14.65
CA VAL A 232 -0.16 -4.45 14.28
C VAL A 232 1.33 -4.56 13.99
N LEU A 233 1.80 -3.82 12.99
CA LEU A 233 3.23 -3.60 12.78
C LEU A 233 3.69 -2.49 13.72
N LEU A 234 4.73 -2.75 14.51
CA LEU A 234 5.22 -1.85 15.53
C LEU A 234 6.74 -1.71 15.42
N SER A 235 7.21 -0.58 14.89
CA SER A 235 8.65 -0.27 14.76
C SER A 235 9.21 0.55 15.92
N GLY A 236 8.35 1.02 16.83
CA GLY A 236 8.73 1.99 17.86
C GLY A 236 8.97 3.42 17.33
N GLY A 237 8.72 3.66 16.04
CA GLY A 237 8.54 5.01 15.49
C GLY A 237 7.16 5.57 15.84
N LEU A 238 6.99 6.89 15.74
CA LEU A 238 5.75 7.59 16.11
C LEU A 238 4.51 6.95 15.46
N ASP A 239 4.55 6.72 14.15
CA ASP A 239 3.36 6.42 13.35
C ASP A 239 2.78 5.03 13.70
N SER A 240 3.63 4.01 13.66
CA SER A 240 3.27 2.64 14.03
C SER A 240 2.87 2.53 15.51
N SER A 241 3.47 3.35 16.38
CA SER A 241 3.14 3.40 17.80
C SER A 241 1.76 4.00 18.04
N VAL A 242 1.42 5.11 17.39
CA VAL A 242 0.08 5.73 17.44
C VAL A 242 -0.97 4.74 16.94
N THR A 243 -0.78 4.15 15.75
CA THR A 243 -1.70 3.14 15.21
C THR A 243 -1.88 1.97 16.17
N SER A 244 -0.79 1.47 16.77
CA SER A 244 -0.85 0.34 17.72
C SER A 244 -1.57 0.69 19.02
N ALA A 245 -1.35 1.89 19.56
CA ALA A 245 -2.02 2.35 20.78
C ALA A 245 -3.53 2.52 20.57
N ILE A 246 -3.93 3.09 19.44
CA ILE A 246 -5.36 3.22 19.08
C ILE A 246 -5.96 1.83 18.82
N ALA A 247 -5.29 0.97 18.07
CA ALA A 247 -5.76 -0.40 17.83
C ALA A 247 -5.96 -1.14 19.16
N LYS A 248 -5.04 -0.98 20.11
CA LYS A 248 -5.16 -1.57 21.46
C LYS A 248 -6.41 -1.08 22.19
N LYS A 249 -6.70 0.23 22.14
CA LYS A 249 -7.90 0.85 22.75
C LYS A 249 -9.19 0.16 22.30
N TYR A 250 -9.30 -0.22 21.04
CA TYR A 250 -10.53 -0.78 20.45
C TYR A 250 -10.53 -2.31 20.27
N SER A 251 -9.37 -2.96 20.24
CA SER A 251 -9.20 -4.39 19.90
C SER A 251 -10.03 -5.38 20.74
N GLN A 252 -10.46 -4.99 21.94
CA GLN A 252 -11.24 -5.87 22.81
C GLN A 252 -12.66 -6.11 22.30
N MET A 253 -13.20 -5.18 21.51
CA MET A 253 -14.60 -5.17 21.10
C MET A 253 -14.73 -5.38 19.59
N ARG A 254 -15.87 -5.92 19.18
CA ARG A 254 -16.13 -6.28 17.79
C ARG A 254 -16.84 -5.15 17.05
N VAL A 255 -16.17 -4.61 16.03
CA VAL A 255 -16.65 -3.49 15.19
C VAL A 255 -17.98 -3.85 14.50
N GLU A 256 -18.13 -5.08 14.00
CA GLU A 256 -19.33 -5.56 13.32
C GLU A 256 -20.55 -5.68 14.25
N ALA A 257 -20.33 -5.65 15.56
CA ALA A 257 -21.36 -5.71 16.59
C ALA A 257 -21.56 -4.36 17.32
N ASP A 258 -21.09 -3.25 16.74
CA ASP A 258 -21.13 -1.91 17.34
C ASP A 258 -20.48 -1.88 18.73
N ASP A 259 -19.37 -2.61 18.90
CA ASP A 259 -18.66 -2.76 20.17
C ASP A 259 -19.52 -3.30 21.32
N LYS A 260 -20.61 -4.03 21.02
CA LYS A 260 -21.49 -4.63 22.04
C LYS A 260 -21.05 -6.02 22.48
N THR A 261 -20.14 -6.65 21.74
CA THR A 261 -19.62 -8.00 22.03
C THR A 261 -18.10 -8.02 21.93
N GLN A 262 -17.46 -8.93 22.65
CA GLN A 262 -16.01 -9.14 22.55
C GLN A 262 -15.60 -9.53 21.13
N ALA A 263 -14.44 -9.05 20.70
CA ALA A 263 -13.80 -9.52 19.48
C ALA A 263 -13.52 -11.02 19.55
N TRP A 264 -13.53 -11.71 18.41
CA TRP A 264 -13.21 -13.14 18.36
C TRP A 264 -11.75 -13.44 18.73
N TRP A 265 -10.85 -12.48 18.46
CA TRP A 265 -9.44 -12.51 18.88
C TRP A 265 -9.08 -11.20 19.61
N PRO A 266 -9.42 -11.07 20.90
CA PRO A 266 -9.29 -9.81 21.62
C PRO A 266 -7.85 -9.50 22.05
N GLN A 267 -6.92 -10.46 21.99
CA GLN A 267 -5.52 -10.20 22.30
C GLN A 267 -4.81 -9.60 21.09
N LEU A 268 -4.37 -8.35 21.22
CA LEU A 268 -3.62 -7.67 20.19
C LEU A 268 -2.15 -8.11 20.19
N HIS A 269 -1.71 -8.68 19.08
CA HIS A 269 -0.33 -9.02 18.82
C HIS A 269 0.37 -7.91 18.04
N SER A 270 1.59 -7.56 18.43
CA SER A 270 2.42 -6.57 17.74
C SER A 270 3.71 -7.20 17.22
N PHE A 271 4.18 -6.73 16.06
CA PHE A 271 5.31 -7.31 15.33
C PHE A 271 6.34 -6.25 14.99
N SER A 272 7.59 -6.49 15.37
CA SER A 272 8.75 -5.69 14.96
C SER A 272 9.72 -6.58 14.18
N VAL A 273 10.54 -5.98 13.32
CA VAL A 273 11.59 -6.69 12.57
C VAL A 273 12.88 -5.89 12.56
N GLY A 274 14.01 -6.58 12.71
CA GLY A 274 15.32 -5.95 12.69
C GLY A 274 16.45 -6.96 12.81
N LEU A 275 17.68 -6.48 12.65
CA LEU A 275 18.88 -7.20 13.05
C LEU A 275 18.96 -7.26 14.57
N GLU A 276 19.70 -8.23 15.09
CA GLU A 276 19.90 -8.33 16.54
C GLU A 276 20.51 -7.04 17.11
N GLY A 277 19.83 -6.46 18.11
CA GLY A 277 20.24 -5.22 18.75
C GLY A 277 19.87 -3.94 18.00
N SER A 278 19.02 -4.00 16.97
CA SER A 278 18.63 -2.80 16.23
C SER A 278 17.84 -1.79 17.10
N PRO A 279 17.96 -0.48 16.81
CA PRO A 279 17.20 0.57 17.50
C PRO A 279 15.68 0.36 17.44
N ASP A 280 15.16 -0.10 16.30
CA ASP A 280 13.72 -0.34 16.11
C ASP A 280 13.18 -1.44 17.02
N LEU A 281 13.91 -2.55 17.21
CA LEU A 281 13.48 -3.61 18.14
C LEU A 281 13.38 -3.07 19.57
N ALA A 282 14.41 -2.34 20.04
CA ALA A 282 14.43 -1.78 21.38
C ALA A 282 13.31 -0.73 21.61
N ALA A 283 13.02 0.09 20.60
CA ALA A 283 11.94 1.07 20.67
C ALA A 283 10.55 0.42 20.61
N ALA A 284 10.37 -0.59 19.76
CA ALA A 284 9.13 -1.34 19.64
C ALA A 284 8.77 -2.04 20.96
N GLN A 285 9.75 -2.67 21.62
CA GLN A 285 9.54 -3.32 22.92
C GLN A 285 9.04 -2.33 23.98
N LYS A 286 9.62 -1.13 24.07
CA LYS A 286 9.17 -0.08 25.02
C LYS A 286 7.70 0.30 24.80
N VAL A 287 7.29 0.44 23.54
CA VAL A 287 5.89 0.75 23.22
C VAL A 287 4.99 -0.43 23.55
N ALA A 288 5.40 -1.64 23.18
CA ALA A 288 4.62 -2.84 23.42
C ALA A 288 4.36 -3.09 24.92
N ASP A 289 5.36 -2.85 25.77
CA ASP A 289 5.25 -2.90 27.22
C ASP A 289 4.27 -1.84 27.76
N HIS A 290 4.32 -0.62 27.20
CA HIS A 290 3.45 0.48 27.60
C HIS A 290 1.98 0.22 27.27
N ILE A 291 1.67 -0.24 26.05
CA ILE A 291 0.30 -0.48 25.61
C ILE A 291 -0.22 -1.89 25.96
N GLY A 292 0.66 -2.80 26.41
CA GLY A 292 0.28 -4.16 26.79
C GLY A 292 -0.15 -5.03 25.62
N THR A 293 0.64 -5.05 24.55
CA THR A 293 0.47 -6.02 23.44
C THR A 293 1.27 -7.29 23.68
N VAL A 294 0.86 -8.39 23.07
CA VAL A 294 1.71 -9.58 22.99
C VAL A 294 2.73 -9.34 21.88
N HIS A 295 3.93 -8.90 22.25
CA HIS A 295 4.97 -8.49 21.30
C HIS A 295 5.78 -9.66 20.77
N HIS A 296 6.11 -9.58 19.48
CA HIS A 296 6.98 -10.52 18.80
C HIS A 296 8.08 -9.77 18.08
N GLU A 297 9.30 -9.89 18.60
CA GLU A 297 10.51 -9.40 17.93
C GLU A 297 10.98 -10.43 16.90
N ILE A 298 10.97 -10.04 15.63
CA ILE A 298 11.42 -10.89 14.53
C ILE A 298 12.84 -10.48 14.16
N LYS A 299 13.79 -11.38 14.39
CA LYS A 299 15.18 -11.19 14.01
C LYS A 299 15.44 -11.84 12.66
N PHE A 300 16.13 -11.14 11.79
CA PHE A 300 16.70 -11.71 10.57
C PHE A 300 18.20 -11.52 10.55
N THR A 301 18.90 -12.37 9.80
CA THR A 301 20.33 -12.25 9.54
C THR A 301 20.55 -11.53 8.21
N ILE A 302 21.74 -10.93 8.06
CA ILE A 302 22.13 -10.32 6.77
C ILE A 302 22.02 -11.33 5.63
N GLN A 303 22.44 -12.59 5.84
CA GLN A 303 22.38 -13.62 4.81
C GLN A 303 20.93 -13.95 4.41
N GLU A 304 20.01 -14.07 5.36
CA GLU A 304 18.58 -14.27 5.04
C GLU A 304 18.01 -13.08 4.25
N GLY A 305 18.44 -11.86 4.56
CA GLY A 305 18.10 -10.67 3.79
C GLY A 305 18.61 -10.75 2.36
N LEU A 306 19.89 -11.09 2.17
CA LEU A 306 20.52 -11.21 0.84
C LEU A 306 19.89 -12.31 0.00
N ASP A 307 19.64 -13.49 0.60
CA ASP A 307 19.02 -14.63 -0.07
C ASP A 307 17.58 -14.32 -0.51
N ALA A 308 16.89 -13.44 0.21
CA ALA A 308 15.52 -13.03 -0.10
C ALA A 308 15.41 -11.97 -1.22
N ILE A 309 16.48 -11.25 -1.59
CA ILE A 309 16.41 -10.11 -2.53
C ILE A 309 15.75 -10.50 -3.86
N LYS A 310 16.06 -11.69 -4.39
CA LYS A 310 15.50 -12.16 -5.66
C LYS A 310 13.98 -12.35 -5.57
N ASP A 311 13.51 -13.02 -4.52
CA ASP A 311 12.09 -13.21 -4.28
C ASP A 311 11.37 -11.89 -3.97
N VAL A 312 12.02 -10.99 -3.22
CA VAL A 312 11.48 -9.65 -2.92
C VAL A 312 11.27 -8.86 -4.21
N ILE A 313 12.23 -8.84 -5.13
CA ILE A 313 12.09 -8.15 -6.43
C ILE A 313 10.95 -8.76 -7.25
N TYR A 314 10.84 -10.10 -7.29
CA TYR A 314 9.73 -10.77 -7.95
C TYR A 314 8.37 -10.38 -7.35
N GLN A 315 8.28 -10.30 -6.02
CA GLN A 315 7.03 -9.98 -5.34
C GLN A 315 6.63 -8.52 -5.53
N LEU A 316 7.57 -7.60 -5.37
CA LEU A 316 7.34 -6.16 -5.49
C LEU A 316 7.13 -5.70 -6.93
N GLU A 317 7.79 -6.35 -7.88
CA GLU A 317 7.75 -5.97 -9.30
C GLU A 317 8.34 -4.57 -9.52
N THR A 318 9.48 -4.31 -8.87
CA THR A 318 10.23 -3.06 -8.98
C THR A 318 11.73 -3.32 -8.90
N TYR A 319 12.51 -2.38 -9.40
CA TYR A 319 13.97 -2.31 -9.22
C TYR A 319 14.40 -1.05 -8.45
N ASP A 320 13.45 -0.32 -7.86
CA ASP A 320 13.75 0.85 -7.02
C ASP A 320 14.52 0.46 -5.75
N ILE A 321 15.65 1.14 -5.53
CA ILE A 321 16.59 0.84 -4.45
C ILE A 321 15.93 0.99 -3.08
N THR A 322 15.25 2.12 -2.85
CA THR A 322 14.65 2.46 -1.55
C THR A 322 13.60 1.44 -1.18
N THR A 323 12.75 1.11 -2.14
CA THR A 323 11.66 0.17 -2.00
C THR A 323 12.19 -1.23 -1.69
N ILE A 324 13.21 -1.72 -2.41
CA ILE A 324 13.78 -3.07 -2.16
C ILE A 324 14.45 -3.17 -0.80
N ARG A 325 15.26 -2.15 -0.43
CA ARG A 325 15.93 -2.09 0.88
C ARG A 325 14.93 -2.18 2.03
N ALA A 326 13.84 -1.42 1.98
CA ALA A 326 12.82 -1.38 3.02
C ALA A 326 11.84 -2.57 2.98
N SER A 327 11.59 -3.14 1.80
CA SER A 327 10.66 -4.27 1.63
C SER A 327 11.24 -5.58 2.13
N THR A 328 12.55 -5.76 2.07
CA THR A 328 13.18 -7.04 2.42
C THR A 328 12.90 -7.46 3.87
N PRO A 329 13.11 -6.59 4.89
CA PRO A 329 12.71 -6.91 6.26
C PRO A 329 11.19 -7.11 6.40
N MET A 330 10.38 -6.30 5.72
CA MET A 330 8.91 -6.42 5.78
C MET A 330 8.41 -7.75 5.20
N TYR A 331 9.00 -8.22 4.11
CA TYR A 331 8.73 -9.51 3.49
C TYR A 331 9.08 -10.67 4.43
N LEU A 332 10.23 -10.61 5.10
CA LEU A 332 10.65 -11.61 6.08
C LEU A 332 9.73 -11.60 7.31
N MET A 333 9.35 -10.42 7.79
CA MET A 333 8.39 -10.25 8.89
C MET A 333 7.03 -10.86 8.56
N ALA A 334 6.51 -10.59 7.36
CA ALA A 334 5.22 -11.11 6.88
C ALA A 334 5.18 -12.64 6.87
N ARG A 335 6.30 -13.29 6.51
CA ARG A 335 6.45 -14.75 6.56
C ARG A 335 6.22 -15.30 7.97
N VAL A 336 6.81 -14.67 8.98
CA VAL A 336 6.66 -15.09 10.38
C VAL A 336 5.25 -14.82 10.88
N ILE A 337 4.68 -13.64 10.59
CA ILE A 337 3.28 -13.29 10.94
C ILE A 337 2.32 -14.35 10.41
N LYS A 338 2.49 -14.77 9.14
CA LYS A 338 1.66 -15.81 8.54
C LYS A 338 1.77 -17.14 9.26
N SER A 339 2.98 -17.54 9.66
CA SER A 339 3.21 -18.80 10.38
C SER A 339 2.50 -18.87 11.74
N MET A 340 2.11 -17.71 12.29
CA MET A 340 1.38 -17.58 13.55
C MET A 340 -0.14 -17.54 13.36
N GLY A 341 -0.63 -17.68 12.13
CA GLY A 341 -2.06 -17.75 11.82
C GLY A 341 -2.75 -16.39 11.71
N ILE A 342 -2.00 -15.28 11.79
CA ILE A 342 -2.53 -13.93 11.55
C ILE A 342 -2.71 -13.73 10.04
N LYS A 343 -3.79 -13.05 9.65
CA LYS A 343 -4.10 -12.77 8.25
C LYS A 343 -4.14 -11.29 7.91
N MET A 344 -4.24 -10.40 8.90
CA MET A 344 -4.34 -8.97 8.70
C MET A 344 -3.47 -8.22 9.71
N VAL A 345 -2.82 -7.14 9.29
CA VAL A 345 -2.09 -6.24 10.17
C VAL A 345 -2.36 -4.78 9.82
N LEU A 346 -2.39 -3.92 10.83
CA LEU A 346 -2.38 -2.46 10.64
C LEU A 346 -0.94 -1.93 10.58
N SER A 347 -0.71 -0.93 9.74
CA SER A 347 0.57 -0.26 9.50
C SER A 347 0.43 1.25 9.65
N GLY A 348 1.54 1.94 9.94
CA GLY A 348 1.61 3.40 10.09
C GLY A 348 1.97 4.15 8.79
N GLU A 349 1.97 3.47 7.64
CA GLU A 349 2.32 4.08 6.34
C GLU A 349 1.35 5.18 5.92
N GLY A 350 1.87 6.20 5.23
CA GLY A 350 1.13 7.40 4.83
C GLY A 350 1.28 8.58 5.81
N ALA A 351 1.69 8.34 7.05
CA ALA A 351 1.85 9.40 8.05
C ALA A 351 2.93 10.41 7.66
N ASP A 352 4.09 9.94 7.19
CA ASP A 352 5.19 10.81 6.78
C ASP A 352 4.79 11.67 5.55
N GLU A 353 3.99 11.13 4.63
CA GLU A 353 3.46 11.85 3.48
C GLU A 353 2.43 12.90 3.83
N LEU A 354 1.53 12.63 4.77
CA LEU A 354 0.47 13.55 5.16
C LEU A 354 0.97 14.74 5.98
N PHE A 355 2.00 14.50 6.80
CA PHE A 355 2.47 15.44 7.82
C PHE A 355 3.91 15.90 7.63
N GLY A 356 4.52 15.62 6.48
CA GLY A 356 5.91 15.99 6.16
C GLY A 356 6.91 15.45 7.18
N GLY A 357 6.84 14.14 7.43
CA GLY A 357 7.65 13.47 8.45
C GLY A 357 9.08 13.12 8.01
N TYR A 358 9.38 13.21 6.71
CA TYR A 358 10.73 12.97 6.21
C TYR A 358 11.67 14.14 6.54
N LEU A 359 12.93 13.84 6.86
CA LEU A 359 13.90 14.85 7.32
C LEU A 359 14.16 15.98 6.30
N TYR A 360 13.92 15.76 5.00
CA TYR A 360 14.09 16.81 4.00
C TYR A 360 13.02 17.92 4.11
N PHE A 361 11.86 17.66 4.74
CA PHE A 361 10.84 18.68 5.00
C PHE A 361 11.30 19.78 5.96
N HIS A 362 12.35 19.55 6.75
CA HIS A 362 13.00 20.62 7.53
C HIS A 362 13.51 21.76 6.64
N LYS A 363 13.69 21.50 5.34
CA LYS A 363 14.18 22.47 4.35
C LYS A 363 13.07 23.05 3.49
N ALA A 364 11.80 22.71 3.75
CA ALA A 364 10.68 23.28 3.03
C ALA A 364 10.69 24.82 3.15
N PRO A 365 10.68 25.58 2.03
CA PRO A 365 10.83 27.03 2.09
C PRO A 365 9.69 27.76 2.81
N ASN A 366 8.47 27.24 2.71
CA ASN A 366 7.24 27.81 3.26
C ASN A 366 6.10 26.78 3.26
N ALA A 367 4.97 27.13 3.87
CA ALA A 367 3.80 26.26 3.99
C ALA A 367 3.20 25.81 2.64
N LYS A 368 3.32 26.62 1.58
CA LYS A 368 2.85 26.27 0.23
C LYS A 368 3.68 25.15 -0.36
N GLU A 369 5.00 25.31 -0.40
CA GLU A 369 5.92 24.28 -0.90
C GLU A 369 5.82 22.98 -0.08
N PHE A 370 5.65 23.10 1.24
CA PHE A 370 5.40 21.95 2.11
C PHE A 370 4.12 21.19 1.70
N HIS A 371 3.00 21.91 1.55
CA HIS A 371 1.71 21.32 1.19
C HIS A 371 1.71 20.71 -0.22
N GLU A 372 2.26 21.43 -1.20
CA GLU A 372 2.33 20.93 -2.57
C GLU A 372 3.22 19.68 -2.68
N GLU A 373 4.24 19.56 -1.84
CA GLU A 373 5.05 18.36 -1.74
C GLU A 373 4.32 17.20 -1.05
N THR A 374 3.54 17.42 0.02
CA THR A 374 2.72 16.35 0.62
C THR A 374 1.69 15.83 -0.37
N VAL A 375 1.00 16.72 -1.11
CA VAL A 375 0.07 16.35 -2.20
C VAL A 375 0.79 15.53 -3.29
N ARG A 376 2.00 15.93 -3.68
CA ARG A 376 2.80 15.22 -4.69
C ARG A 376 3.28 13.85 -4.21
N LYS A 377 3.67 13.74 -2.94
CA LYS A 377 4.05 12.48 -2.32
C LYS A 377 2.87 11.51 -2.26
N LEU A 378 1.67 11.99 -1.91
CA LEU A 378 0.44 11.19 -1.90
C LEU A 378 0.09 10.67 -3.30
N SER A 379 0.19 11.50 -4.36
CA SER A 379 -0.15 11.05 -5.72
C SER A 379 0.76 9.95 -6.26
N LYS A 380 1.99 9.85 -5.73
CA LYS A 380 2.97 8.83 -6.12
C LYS A 380 3.04 7.63 -5.16
N LEU A 381 2.29 7.65 -4.06
CA LEU A 381 2.43 6.66 -2.99
C LEU A 381 2.19 5.22 -3.46
N HIS A 382 1.28 5.05 -4.43
CA HIS A 382 0.96 3.79 -5.10
C HIS A 382 2.15 3.10 -5.80
N GLN A 383 3.23 3.83 -6.08
CA GLN A 383 4.44 3.32 -6.74
C GLN A 383 5.56 3.00 -5.74
N TYR A 384 5.44 3.45 -4.49
CA TYR A 384 6.48 3.36 -3.47
C TYR A 384 5.93 2.66 -2.21
N ASP A 385 5.54 3.42 -1.18
CA ASP A 385 5.18 2.87 0.12
C ASP A 385 3.94 1.99 0.08
N CYS A 386 2.87 2.37 -0.63
CA CYS A 386 1.71 1.50 -0.81
C CYS A 386 2.08 0.20 -1.54
N LEU A 387 2.97 0.27 -2.54
CA LEU A 387 3.44 -0.90 -3.27
C LEU A 387 4.19 -1.85 -2.34
N ARG A 388 5.16 -1.34 -1.58
CA ARG A 388 5.93 -2.11 -0.59
C ARG A 388 5.03 -2.72 0.47
N ALA A 389 4.21 -1.90 1.13
CA ALA A 389 3.27 -2.30 2.17
C ALA A 389 2.44 -3.48 1.70
N ASN A 390 1.81 -3.30 0.54
CA ASN A 390 0.87 -4.26 0.02
C ASN A 390 1.54 -5.55 -0.41
N LYS A 391 2.53 -5.46 -1.31
CA LYS A 391 3.11 -6.63 -1.97
C LYS A 391 4.03 -7.42 -1.04
N SER A 392 4.73 -6.77 -0.10
CA SER A 392 5.56 -7.48 0.89
C SER A 392 4.72 -8.33 1.84
N LEU A 393 3.57 -7.79 2.31
CA LEU A 393 2.63 -8.53 3.16
C LEU A 393 1.86 -9.59 2.36
N ALA A 394 1.35 -9.23 1.18
CA ALA A 394 0.58 -10.11 0.34
C ALA A 394 1.40 -11.31 -0.19
N ALA A 395 2.73 -11.19 -0.31
CA ALA A 395 3.62 -12.29 -0.65
C ALA A 395 3.47 -13.51 0.28
N TRP A 396 2.95 -13.30 1.49
CA TRP A 396 2.69 -14.36 2.47
C TRP A 396 1.21 -14.47 2.85
N GLY A 397 0.30 -13.93 2.02
CA GLY A 397 -1.13 -13.98 2.26
C GLY A 397 -1.52 -13.23 3.55
N ILE A 398 -0.88 -12.08 3.79
CA ILE A 398 -1.23 -11.11 4.82
C ILE A 398 -1.87 -9.89 4.15
N GLU A 399 -2.90 -9.34 4.77
CA GLU A 399 -3.49 -8.06 4.43
C GLU A 399 -2.88 -6.94 5.27
N GLY A 400 -2.39 -5.89 4.61
CA GLY A 400 -1.95 -4.66 5.27
C GLY A 400 -3.03 -3.59 5.18
N ARG A 401 -3.38 -3.01 6.32
CA ARG A 401 -4.31 -1.87 6.43
C ARG A 401 -3.56 -0.64 6.90
N VAL A 402 -3.92 0.53 6.38
CA VAL A 402 -3.16 1.78 6.53
C VAL A 402 -4.10 2.91 6.97
N PRO A 403 -4.40 3.03 8.28
CA PRO A 403 -5.38 4.00 8.79
C PRO A 403 -5.05 5.46 8.47
N PHE A 404 -3.77 5.80 8.35
CA PHE A 404 -3.37 7.13 7.90
C PHE A 404 -3.86 7.46 6.49
N LEU A 405 -4.10 6.46 5.63
CA LEU A 405 -4.62 6.66 4.28
C LEU A 405 -6.14 6.38 4.20
N ASP A 406 -6.85 6.30 5.33
CA ASP A 406 -8.31 6.28 5.34
C ASP A 406 -8.85 7.56 4.68
N LYS A 407 -9.85 7.40 3.79
CA LYS A 407 -10.34 8.49 2.95
C LYS A 407 -10.88 9.68 3.76
N GLU A 408 -11.56 9.41 4.87
CA GLU A 408 -12.14 10.46 5.73
C GLU A 408 -11.06 11.09 6.62
N PHE A 409 -10.13 10.29 7.15
CA PHE A 409 -9.01 10.85 7.92
C PHE A 409 -8.10 11.72 7.05
N MET A 410 -7.83 11.32 5.80
CA MET A 410 -7.05 12.14 4.86
C MET A 410 -7.70 13.50 4.64
N ASP A 411 -9.03 13.56 4.52
CA ASP A 411 -9.75 14.83 4.35
C ASP A 411 -9.56 15.76 5.55
N VAL A 412 -9.54 15.24 6.79
CA VAL A 412 -9.22 16.03 8.00
C VAL A 412 -7.73 16.41 8.00
N ALA A 413 -6.84 15.43 7.83
CA ALA A 413 -5.40 15.59 7.90
C ALA A 413 -4.86 16.57 6.85
N MET A 414 -5.45 16.63 5.66
CA MET A 414 -5.02 17.52 4.58
C MET A 414 -5.68 18.90 4.62
N ARG A 415 -6.79 19.07 5.37
CA ARG A 415 -7.46 20.37 5.54
C ARG A 415 -6.99 21.17 6.75
N ILE A 416 -6.21 20.61 7.68
CA ILE A 416 -5.57 21.44 8.72
C ILE A 416 -4.61 22.44 8.08
N ASN A 417 -4.28 23.53 8.80
CA ASN A 417 -3.39 24.54 8.26
C ASN A 417 -1.99 23.95 7.95
N PRO A 418 -1.49 24.05 6.70
CA PRO A 418 -0.14 23.57 6.38
C PRO A 418 0.96 24.25 7.20
N GLN A 419 0.73 25.48 7.68
CA GLN A 419 1.65 26.19 8.58
C GLN A 419 1.86 25.47 9.92
N ASP A 420 0.88 24.68 10.39
CA ASP A 420 1.01 23.89 11.61
C ASP A 420 1.73 22.56 11.41
N LYS A 421 1.89 22.13 10.16
CA LYS A 421 2.72 20.97 9.79
C LYS A 421 4.20 21.34 9.60
N MET A 422 4.49 22.62 9.35
CA MET A 422 5.85 23.12 9.17
C MET A 422 6.71 22.86 10.40
N ILE A 423 7.96 22.49 10.12
CA ILE A 423 8.97 22.22 11.14
C ILE A 423 9.66 23.54 11.52
N THR A 424 9.70 23.84 12.82
CA THR A 424 10.32 25.04 13.39
C THR A 424 11.20 24.66 14.58
N PRO A 425 12.01 25.58 15.15
CA PRO A 425 12.76 25.30 16.37
C PRO A 425 11.89 24.82 17.56
N GLU A 426 10.60 25.18 17.58
CA GLU A 426 9.63 24.81 18.60
C GLU A 426 8.77 23.59 18.23
N ARG A 427 8.76 23.19 16.95
CA ARG A 427 7.88 22.15 16.40
C ARG A 427 8.69 21.17 15.55
N MET A 428 8.92 19.96 16.06
CA MET A 428 9.55 18.89 15.30
C MET A 428 8.62 18.30 14.23
N GLU A 429 9.14 17.43 13.37
CA GLU A 429 8.36 16.77 12.32
C GLU A 429 7.13 16.06 12.90
N LYS A 430 5.99 16.20 12.21
CA LYS A 430 4.70 15.64 12.62
C LYS A 430 4.21 16.13 14.00
N TRP A 431 4.58 17.35 14.40
CA TRP A 431 4.21 17.93 15.70
C TRP A 431 2.72 17.79 16.04
N VAL A 432 1.82 18.01 15.08
CA VAL A 432 0.36 17.88 15.29
C VAL A 432 -0.07 16.46 15.70
N ILE A 433 0.55 15.41 15.12
CA ILE A 433 0.29 14.02 15.49
C ILE A 433 0.88 13.71 16.87
N ARG A 434 2.09 14.21 17.15
CA ARG A 434 2.72 14.06 18.47
C ARG A 434 1.83 14.68 19.55
N LYS A 435 1.30 15.88 19.31
CA LYS A 435 0.35 16.54 20.23
C LYS A 435 -0.98 15.83 20.36
N ALA A 436 -1.53 15.31 19.28
CA ALA A 436 -2.77 14.54 19.33
C ALA A 436 -2.63 13.27 20.19
N PHE A 437 -1.46 12.64 20.23
CA PHE A 437 -1.28 11.30 20.83
C PHE A 437 -0.21 11.21 21.92
N GLU A 438 0.31 12.33 22.45
CA GLU A 438 1.36 12.32 23.48
C GLU A 438 0.95 11.56 24.75
N ASN A 439 -0.35 11.49 25.05
CA ASN A 439 -0.88 10.75 26.20
C ASN A 439 -1.06 9.24 25.94
N TYR A 440 -0.90 8.78 24.70
CA TYR A 440 -1.08 7.37 24.31
C TYR A 440 0.24 6.58 24.38
N LEU A 441 1.37 7.29 24.43
CA LEU A 441 2.71 6.74 24.22
C LEU A 441 3.64 7.17 25.36
N PRO A 442 4.74 6.44 25.61
CA PRO A 442 5.84 6.96 26.42
C PRO A 442 6.38 8.26 25.80
N GLU A 443 6.68 9.27 26.63
CA GLU A 443 7.22 10.55 26.17
C GLU A 443 8.46 10.39 25.27
N SER A 444 9.35 9.45 25.63
CA SER A 444 10.55 9.10 24.86
C SER A 444 10.28 8.58 23.45
N VAL A 445 9.05 8.14 23.15
CA VAL A 445 8.61 7.69 21.82
C VAL A 445 7.82 8.80 21.14
N ALA A 446 6.90 9.44 21.86
CA ALA A 446 6.09 10.56 21.36
C ALA A 446 6.94 11.71 20.81
N TRP A 447 8.15 11.92 21.34
CA TRP A 447 9.08 12.99 20.93
C TRP A 447 10.41 12.47 20.36
N ARG A 448 10.47 11.19 19.95
CA ARG A 448 11.64 10.63 19.23
C ARG A 448 11.74 11.20 17.82
N GLN A 449 12.92 11.65 17.41
CA GLN A 449 13.16 12.10 16.02
C GLN A 449 13.00 10.94 15.03
N LYS A 450 12.54 11.25 13.81
CA LYS A 450 12.38 10.27 12.73
C LYS A 450 13.67 9.52 12.42
N GLU A 451 13.56 8.20 12.41
CA GLU A 451 14.50 7.28 11.75
C GLU A 451 13.79 6.62 10.55
N GLN A 452 14.50 6.50 9.42
CA GLN A 452 13.97 5.78 8.25
C GLN A 452 14.02 4.28 8.50
N PHE A 453 13.01 3.55 8.00
CA PHE A 453 12.84 2.12 8.28
C PHE A 453 14.07 1.28 7.89
N SER A 454 14.66 1.53 6.73
CA SER A 454 15.84 0.81 6.25
C SER A 454 17.10 1.05 7.08
N ASP A 455 17.17 2.17 7.82
CA ASP A 455 18.26 2.48 8.75
C ASP A 455 17.97 1.92 10.16
N GLY A 456 16.71 2.03 10.64
CA GLY A 456 16.27 1.56 11.96
C GLY A 456 16.30 0.04 12.15
N VAL A 457 16.17 -0.73 11.05
CA VAL A 457 16.32 -2.20 11.08
C VAL A 457 17.75 -2.66 11.39
N GLY A 458 18.75 -1.79 11.30
CA GLY A 458 20.13 -2.07 11.67
C GLY A 458 21.11 -1.67 10.55
N TYR A 459 22.11 -0.85 10.90
CA TYR A 459 22.99 -0.19 9.93
C TYR A 459 23.77 -1.14 9.01
N SER A 460 24.18 -2.31 9.53
CA SER A 460 24.92 -3.30 8.76
C SER A 460 24.13 -3.91 7.61
N TRP A 461 22.78 -3.81 7.61
CA TRP A 461 21.97 -4.28 6.48
C TRP A 461 22.34 -3.56 5.18
N ILE A 462 22.25 -2.23 5.18
CA ILE A 462 22.54 -1.42 3.99
C ILE A 462 24.03 -1.48 3.66
N ASP A 463 24.90 -1.44 4.67
CA ASP A 463 26.34 -1.39 4.45
C ASP A 463 26.83 -2.70 3.77
N THR A 464 26.41 -3.88 4.26
CA THR A 464 26.75 -5.15 3.61
C THR A 464 26.08 -5.31 2.25
N LEU A 465 24.85 -4.82 2.06
CA LEU A 465 24.19 -4.84 0.75
C LEU A 465 24.99 -4.04 -0.29
N LYS A 466 25.52 -2.87 0.09
CA LYS A 466 26.43 -2.08 -0.77
C LYS A 466 27.73 -2.82 -1.07
N GLU A 467 28.33 -3.50 -0.09
CA GLU A 467 29.54 -4.32 -0.30
C GLU A 467 29.28 -5.43 -1.33
N VAL A 468 28.24 -6.23 -1.14
CA VAL A 468 27.86 -7.34 -2.05
C VAL A 468 27.61 -6.83 -3.47
N VAL A 469 26.88 -5.72 -3.61
CA VAL A 469 26.62 -5.09 -4.90
C VAL A 469 27.91 -4.60 -5.57
N ASN A 470 28.82 -4.00 -4.81
CA ASN A 470 30.09 -3.47 -5.34
C ASN A 470 31.02 -4.59 -5.83
N GLU A 471 30.94 -5.78 -5.22
CA GLU A 471 31.63 -6.98 -5.70
C GLU A 471 30.94 -7.60 -6.92
N ALA A 472 29.60 -7.60 -6.95
CA ALA A 472 28.82 -8.24 -8.02
C ALA A 472 28.76 -7.42 -9.32
N VAL A 473 28.90 -6.09 -9.25
CA VAL A 473 28.80 -5.18 -10.40
C VAL A 473 30.09 -4.41 -10.61
N THR A 474 30.75 -4.64 -11.74
CA THR A 474 31.99 -3.94 -12.11
C THR A 474 31.72 -2.53 -12.66
N ASP A 475 32.72 -1.65 -12.57
CA ASP A 475 32.62 -0.30 -13.15
C ASP A 475 32.42 -0.36 -14.68
N GLU A 476 33.00 -1.36 -15.34
CA GLU A 476 32.83 -1.59 -16.79
C GLU A 476 31.40 -2.00 -17.13
N GLN A 477 30.75 -2.85 -16.31
CA GLN A 477 29.34 -3.20 -16.50
C GLN A 477 28.44 -1.98 -16.38
N LEU A 478 28.67 -1.12 -15.38
CA LEU A 478 27.90 0.10 -15.21
C LEU A 478 28.15 1.10 -16.36
N ALA A 479 29.40 1.30 -16.78
CA ALA A 479 29.73 2.17 -17.92
C ALA A 479 29.07 1.71 -19.23
N ASN A 480 28.87 0.41 -19.39
CA ASN A 480 28.21 -0.21 -20.54
C ASN A 480 26.72 -0.51 -20.33
N ALA A 481 26.10 -0.06 -19.23
CA ALA A 481 24.73 -0.39 -18.87
C ALA A 481 23.71 -0.06 -19.97
N LYS A 482 23.92 1.04 -20.72
CA LYS A 482 23.06 1.48 -21.83
C LYS A 482 22.91 0.47 -22.97
N TYR A 483 23.87 -0.45 -23.12
CA TYR A 483 23.81 -1.50 -24.14
C TYR A 483 23.00 -2.71 -23.67
N LYS A 484 22.91 -2.92 -22.35
CA LYS A 484 22.11 -3.99 -21.73
C LYS A 484 20.67 -3.52 -21.46
N PHE A 485 20.53 -2.31 -20.95
CA PHE A 485 19.26 -1.68 -20.57
C PHE A 485 19.08 -0.41 -21.41
N THR A 486 18.43 -0.57 -22.57
CA THR A 486 18.18 0.49 -23.55
C THR A 486 17.11 1.49 -23.08
N ILE A 487 16.25 1.06 -22.16
CA ILE A 487 15.27 1.89 -21.48
C ILE A 487 15.55 1.93 -19.98
N GLN A 488 15.33 3.09 -19.37
CA GLN A 488 15.54 3.31 -17.94
C GLN A 488 16.91 2.79 -17.46
N THR A 489 17.99 3.21 -18.12
CA THR A 489 19.34 2.69 -17.86
C THR A 489 19.75 2.95 -16.41
N PRO A 490 20.24 1.95 -15.67
CA PRO A 490 20.67 2.14 -14.28
C PRO A 490 21.88 3.07 -14.19
N THR A 491 21.88 3.91 -13.15
CA THR A 491 22.84 4.99 -12.91
C THR A 491 23.79 4.71 -11.75
N SER A 492 23.53 3.64 -10.98
CA SER A 492 24.39 3.15 -9.90
C SER A 492 24.57 1.63 -9.99
N LYS A 493 25.59 1.10 -9.30
CA LYS A 493 25.83 -0.35 -9.24
C LYS A 493 24.66 -1.11 -8.59
N GLU A 494 24.07 -0.53 -7.54
CA GLU A 494 22.95 -1.14 -6.84
C GLU A 494 21.70 -1.17 -7.70
N GLU A 495 21.41 -0.07 -8.39
CA GLU A 495 20.33 -0.05 -9.38
C GLU A 495 20.58 -1.06 -10.51
N PHE A 496 21.83 -1.18 -11.01
CA PHE A 496 22.19 -2.16 -12.02
C PHE A 496 21.97 -3.60 -11.53
N TYR A 497 22.32 -3.87 -10.28
CA TYR A 497 22.14 -5.17 -9.65
C TYR A 497 20.66 -5.54 -9.57
N TYR A 498 19.82 -4.67 -8.99
CA TYR A 498 18.38 -4.91 -8.90
C TYR A 498 17.70 -4.93 -10.26
N ARG A 499 18.07 -4.06 -11.19
CA ARG A 499 17.53 -4.05 -12.55
C ARG A 499 17.88 -5.33 -13.32
N SER A 500 19.07 -5.90 -13.06
CA SER A 500 19.45 -7.19 -13.63
C SER A 500 18.55 -8.32 -13.13
N ILE A 501 18.30 -8.39 -11.82
CA ILE A 501 17.38 -9.38 -11.23
C ILE A 501 15.94 -9.17 -11.71
N PHE A 502 15.48 -7.92 -11.76
CA PHE A 502 14.16 -7.58 -12.30
C PHE A 502 14.01 -8.08 -13.74
N ALA A 503 14.99 -7.83 -14.61
CA ALA A 503 14.94 -8.26 -16.01
C ALA A 503 15.02 -9.80 -16.19
N GLU A 504 15.57 -10.54 -15.22
CA GLU A 504 15.49 -12.00 -15.20
C GLU A 504 14.07 -12.50 -14.95
N HIS A 505 13.31 -11.80 -14.10
CA HIS A 505 11.91 -12.13 -13.79
C HIS A 505 10.92 -11.58 -14.80
N PHE A 506 11.16 -10.36 -15.26
CA PHE A 506 10.28 -9.56 -16.10
C PHE A 506 11.08 -9.00 -17.28
N PRO A 507 11.37 -9.83 -18.30
CA PRO A 507 12.22 -9.45 -19.42
C PRO A 507 11.62 -8.43 -20.38
N SER A 508 10.31 -8.16 -20.33
CA SER A 508 9.67 -7.24 -21.26
C SER A 508 9.94 -5.75 -20.95
N ASP A 509 10.03 -4.94 -22.01
CA ASP A 509 10.08 -3.49 -21.87
C ASP A 509 8.80 -2.93 -21.23
N ALA A 510 7.65 -3.57 -21.49
CA ALA A 510 6.37 -3.20 -20.90
C ALA A 510 6.39 -3.31 -19.36
N ALA A 511 7.03 -4.36 -18.82
CA ALA A 511 7.22 -4.51 -17.39
C ALA A 511 8.14 -3.43 -16.82
N ALA A 512 9.29 -3.17 -17.45
CA ALA A 512 10.24 -2.17 -16.97
C ALA A 512 9.60 -0.77 -16.92
N LEU A 513 8.89 -0.37 -17.98
CA LEU A 513 8.22 0.94 -18.08
C LEU A 513 7.10 1.15 -17.04
N SER A 514 6.63 0.09 -16.37
CA SER A 514 5.68 0.22 -15.26
C SER A 514 6.32 0.66 -13.94
N VAL A 515 7.66 0.62 -13.84
CA VAL A 515 8.43 1.03 -12.67
C VAL A 515 8.91 2.47 -12.84
N PRO A 516 8.64 3.40 -11.91
CA PRO A 516 9.20 4.74 -12.00
C PRO A 516 10.73 4.71 -11.85
N GLN A 517 11.43 5.50 -12.66
CA GLN A 517 12.87 5.74 -12.49
C GLN A 517 13.08 7.25 -12.43
N GLU A 518 13.14 7.79 -11.21
CA GLU A 518 13.32 9.21 -10.96
C GLU A 518 14.46 9.42 -9.94
N PRO A 519 15.24 10.51 -10.03
CA PRO A 519 16.20 10.86 -8.99
C PRO A 519 15.49 11.17 -7.66
N SER A 520 16.02 10.66 -6.55
CA SER A 520 15.49 10.89 -5.20
C SER A 520 16.61 10.95 -4.15
N VAL A 521 16.48 11.82 -3.15
CA VAL A 521 17.35 11.89 -1.97
C VAL A 521 16.47 11.78 -0.72
N ALA A 522 16.75 10.84 0.17
CA ALA A 522 15.98 10.66 1.41
C ALA A 522 14.44 10.60 1.20
N CYS A 523 13.99 9.88 0.16
CA CYS A 523 12.59 9.75 -0.27
C CYS A 523 11.95 11.04 -0.84
N SER A 524 12.74 12.08 -1.14
CA SER A 524 12.24 13.34 -1.70
C SER A 524 11.80 13.19 -3.15
N THR A 525 10.89 14.05 -3.58
CA THR A 525 10.62 14.24 -5.01
C THR A 525 11.73 15.06 -5.67
N LYS A 526 11.75 15.05 -7.01
CA LYS A 526 12.66 15.89 -7.80
C LYS A 526 12.52 17.38 -7.47
N ILE A 527 11.33 17.86 -7.11
CA ILE A 527 11.11 19.28 -6.80
C ILE A 527 11.74 19.63 -5.46
N ALA A 528 11.60 18.76 -4.45
CA ALA A 528 12.20 18.98 -3.14
C ALA A 528 13.75 18.96 -3.16
N LEU A 529 14.38 18.42 -4.22
CA LEU A 529 15.84 18.56 -4.42
C LEU A 529 16.26 20.03 -4.64
N GLU A 530 15.36 20.89 -5.11
CA GLU A 530 15.64 22.30 -5.32
C GLU A 530 15.65 23.12 -4.03
N TRP A 531 15.17 22.57 -2.91
CA TRP A 531 15.08 23.27 -1.63
C TRP A 531 16.45 23.44 -0.93
N ASP A 532 17.47 22.65 -1.32
CA ASP A 532 18.82 22.78 -0.79
C ASP A 532 19.87 22.42 -1.84
N GLU A 533 20.85 23.30 -2.05
CA GLU A 533 21.96 23.09 -2.98
C GLU A 533 22.74 21.79 -2.73
N ALA A 534 22.85 21.35 -1.47
CA ALA A 534 23.49 20.09 -1.13
C ALA A 534 22.72 18.88 -1.71
N PHE A 535 21.40 18.96 -1.88
CA PHE A 535 20.59 17.87 -2.44
C PHE A 535 20.76 17.71 -3.95
N LYS A 536 21.04 18.80 -4.68
CA LYS A 536 21.15 18.79 -6.15
C LYS A 536 22.28 17.91 -6.70
N SER A 537 23.31 17.66 -5.88
CA SER A 537 24.49 16.86 -6.27
C SER A 537 24.56 15.49 -5.60
N MET A 538 23.54 15.11 -4.82
CA MET A 538 23.47 13.82 -4.14
C MET A 538 22.46 12.89 -4.82
N ASN A 539 22.79 11.60 -4.86
CA ASN A 539 21.89 10.52 -5.27
C ASN A 539 21.99 9.38 -4.25
N GLU A 540 21.79 9.70 -2.96
CA GLU A 540 21.73 8.74 -1.86
C GLU A 540 20.31 8.76 -1.26
N PRO A 541 19.52 7.70 -1.46
CA PRO A 541 18.14 7.65 -0.98
C PRO A 541 18.02 7.45 0.53
N SER A 542 19.10 7.13 1.25
CA SER A 542 19.08 6.99 2.71
C SER A 542 18.90 8.33 3.43
N GLY A 543 18.21 8.30 4.57
CA GLY A 543 18.03 9.42 5.50
C GLY A 543 19.35 9.97 6.03
N ARG A 544 20.41 9.15 5.99
CA ARG A 544 21.79 9.56 6.30
C ARG A 544 22.28 10.71 5.40
N ALA A 545 21.70 10.89 4.21
CA ALA A 545 22.00 12.02 3.32
C ALA A 545 21.65 13.39 3.93
N VAL A 546 20.82 13.43 4.99
CA VAL A 546 20.39 14.66 5.68
C VAL A 546 21.08 14.82 7.05
N ALA A 547 22.36 14.43 7.16
CA ALA A 547 23.12 14.40 8.42
C ALA A 547 23.16 15.71 9.22
N LYS A 548 22.97 16.88 8.59
CA LYS A 548 22.99 18.19 9.28
C LYS A 548 21.71 18.50 10.08
N VAL A 549 20.67 17.68 9.97
CA VAL A 549 19.36 17.89 10.64
C VAL A 549 19.22 17.03 11.92
N HIS A 550 20.07 16.02 12.11
CA HIS A 550 20.07 15.24 13.35
C HIS A 550 20.67 16.06 14.50
N THR A 551 19.88 16.29 15.57
CA THR A 551 20.34 16.96 16.80
C THR A 551 21.13 16.02 17.70
N ASP A 552 20.74 14.74 17.71
CA ASP A 552 21.53 13.65 18.26
C ASP A 552 22.12 12.89 17.07
N ALA A 553 23.34 13.25 16.67
CA ALA A 553 24.07 12.52 15.66
C ALA A 553 24.57 11.19 16.25
N TYR A 554 24.02 10.08 15.76
CA TYR A 554 24.50 8.69 15.81
C TYR A 554 25.00 8.15 17.15
#